data_AF-A0A932U7U1-F1
#
_entry.id   AF-A0A932U7U1-F1
#
_cell.length_a   1.000
_cell.length_b   1.000
_cell.length_c   1.000
_cell.angle_alpha   90.00
_cell.angle_beta   90.00
_cell.angle_gamma   90.00
#
_symmetry.space_group_name_H-M   'P 1'
#
loop_
_entity.id
_entity.type
_entity.pdbx_description
1 polymer ?
#
loop_
_entity_poly.entity_id
_entity_poly.type
_entity_poly.pdbx_seq_one_letter_code
_entity_poly.pdbx_strand_id
1 'polypeptide(L)'
;MNLTHVKVEVHESPAFQSVVIPVAVPDLDDVRALAYRLHAANQPFEDVVWGWPVYYDPEVSEDEAAFEIPDGTGGFRTEYRPFWSPASFTIGESGVWFFSLLWEDGRNGEPVEFLDDRNLIAR
;
A
#
# COMPACT_ATOMS: atom_id res chain seq x y z
N MET A 1 -13.59 -5.59 13.74
CA MET A 1 -14.04 -4.58 12.76
C MET A 1 -14.94 -3.58 13.47
N ASN A 2 -14.64 -2.29 13.30
CA ASN A 2 -15.39 -1.18 13.87
C ASN A 2 -16.16 -0.46 12.75
N LEU A 3 -17.46 -0.29 12.92
CA LEU A 3 -18.28 0.49 12.01
C LEU A 3 -18.09 1.98 12.31
N THR A 4 -17.62 2.75 11.33
CA THR A 4 -17.41 4.19 11.43
C THR A 4 -17.98 4.90 10.20
N HIS A 5 -17.83 6.22 10.11
CA HIS A 5 -18.24 6.99 8.95
C HIS A 5 -17.03 7.66 8.30
N VAL A 6 -17.05 7.80 6.98
CA VAL A 6 -16.04 8.53 6.21
C VAL A 6 -16.69 9.67 5.46
N LYS A 7 -16.01 10.82 5.42
CA LYS A 7 -16.32 11.91 4.50
C LYS A 7 -15.57 11.71 3.18
N VAL A 8 -16.30 11.51 2.08
CA VAL A 8 -15.73 11.37 0.73
C VAL A 8 -16.21 12.50 -0.18
N GLU A 9 -15.34 12.98 -1.08
CA GLU A 9 -15.71 13.95 -2.11
C GLU A 9 -16.26 13.25 -3.34
N VAL A 10 -17.45 13.66 -3.82
CA VAL A 10 -18.07 13.08 -5.01
C VAL A 10 -17.71 13.91 -6.24
N HIS A 11 -16.90 13.33 -7.13
CA HIS A 11 -16.35 14.02 -8.31
C HIS A 11 -17.39 14.28 -9.42
N GLU A 12 -18.55 13.60 -9.40
CA GLU A 12 -19.61 13.77 -10.41
C GLU A 12 -20.58 14.94 -10.14
N SER A 13 -20.39 15.70 -9.05
CA SER A 13 -21.26 16.83 -8.72
C SER A 13 -20.64 18.16 -9.17
N PRO A 14 -21.40 19.05 -9.87
CA PRO A 14 -20.92 20.37 -10.29
C PRO A 14 -20.60 21.32 -9.11
N ALA A 15 -21.00 20.95 -7.89
CA ALA A 15 -20.49 21.50 -6.64
C ALA A 15 -19.78 20.38 -5.90
N PHE A 16 -18.50 20.54 -5.55
CA PHE A 16 -17.73 19.62 -4.71
C PHE A 16 -18.53 19.26 -3.45
N GLN A 17 -19.29 18.18 -3.54
CA GLN A 17 -20.21 17.78 -2.49
C GLN A 17 -19.55 16.63 -1.75
N SER A 18 -19.23 16.87 -0.49
CA SER A 18 -18.79 15.81 0.40
C SER A 18 -20.00 15.05 0.92
N VAL A 19 -19.99 13.73 0.82
CA VAL A 19 -21.00 12.85 1.44
C VAL A 19 -20.37 12.08 2.57
N VAL A 20 -21.18 11.75 3.58
CA VAL A 20 -20.77 10.93 4.72
C VAL A 20 -21.38 9.54 4.53
N ILE A 21 -20.53 8.53 4.43
CA ILE A 21 -20.93 7.13 4.24
C ILE A 21 -20.44 6.25 5.39
N PRO A 22 -21.20 5.22 5.79
CA PRO A 22 -20.70 4.25 6.75
C PRO A 22 -19.66 3.34 6.10
N VAL A 23 -18.56 3.07 6.81
CA VAL A 23 -17.51 2.12 6.42
C VAL A 23 -17.16 1.20 7.58
N ALA A 24 -16.68 -0.01 7.28
CA ALA A 24 -16.20 -0.93 8.29
C ALA A 24 -14.66 -0.98 8.26
N VAL A 25 -14.02 -0.49 9.32
CA VAL A 25 -12.56 -0.45 9.45
C VAL A 25 -12.10 -1.67 10.28
N PRO A 26 -11.14 -2.47 9.80
CA PRO A 26 -10.60 -3.59 10.57
C PRO A 26 -9.81 -3.11 11.79
N ASP A 27 -9.57 -4.01 12.74
CA ASP A 27 -8.67 -3.71 13.87
C ASP A 27 -7.22 -3.67 13.36
N LEU A 28 -6.44 -2.67 13.78
CA LEU A 28 -5.07 -2.54 13.29
C LEU A 28 -4.16 -3.68 13.75
N ASP A 29 -4.42 -4.31 14.90
CA ASP A 29 -3.63 -5.45 15.34
C ASP A 29 -3.89 -6.67 14.46
N ASP A 30 -5.12 -6.87 14.00
CA ASP A 30 -5.47 -7.90 13.01
C ASP A 30 -4.79 -7.63 11.66
N VAL A 31 -4.76 -6.36 11.22
CA VAL A 31 -4.09 -5.94 9.98
C VAL A 31 -2.59 -6.18 10.06
N ARG A 32 -1.94 -5.78 11.16
CA ARG A 32 -0.52 -6.06 11.38
C ARG A 32 -0.24 -7.56 11.37
N ALA A 33 -1.06 -8.35 12.08
CA ALA A 33 -0.92 -9.80 12.09
C ALA A 33 -1.04 -10.42 10.69
N LEU A 34 -1.94 -9.91 9.84
CA LEU A 34 -1.99 -10.32 8.43
C LEU A 34 -0.70 -9.96 7.69
N ALA A 35 -0.24 -8.71 7.79
CA ALA A 35 0.95 -8.23 7.10
C ALA A 35 2.20 -9.04 7.48
N TYR A 36 2.42 -9.31 8.77
CA TYR A 36 3.56 -10.14 9.21
C TYR A 36 3.45 -11.59 8.72
N ARG A 37 2.25 -12.15 8.57
CA ARG A 37 2.07 -13.50 7.97
C ARG A 37 2.43 -13.50 6.49
N LEU A 38 1.97 -12.51 5.73
CA LEU A 38 2.32 -12.35 4.32
C LEU A 38 3.84 -12.14 4.16
N HIS A 39 4.43 -11.32 5.02
CA HIS A 39 5.86 -11.08 5.05
C HIS A 39 6.69 -12.33 5.37
N ALA A 40 6.23 -13.14 6.32
CA ALA A 40 6.84 -14.43 6.60
C ALA A 40 6.74 -15.41 5.41
N ALA A 41 5.62 -15.39 4.67
CA ALA A 41 5.42 -16.22 3.48
C ALA A 41 6.29 -15.76 2.29
N ASN A 42 6.58 -14.46 2.19
CA ASN A 42 7.45 -13.87 1.18
C ASN A 42 7.07 -14.25 -0.26
N GLN A 43 5.76 -14.17 -0.54
CA GLN A 43 5.19 -14.33 -1.86
C GLN A 43 4.29 -13.12 -2.16
N PRO A 44 4.29 -12.61 -3.40
CA PRO A 44 3.36 -11.56 -3.78
C PRO A 44 1.92 -11.96 -3.46
N PHE A 45 1.13 -11.01 -2.97
CA PHE A 45 -0.26 -11.24 -2.61
C PHE A 45 -1.12 -10.05 -3.03
N GLU A 46 -2.26 -10.36 -3.65
CA GLU A 46 -3.28 -9.41 -4.06
C GLU A 46 -4.65 -10.05 -3.83
N ASP A 47 -5.46 -9.45 -2.97
CA ASP A 47 -6.83 -9.91 -2.70
C ASP A 47 -7.66 -8.81 -2.01
N VAL A 48 -8.92 -9.11 -1.68
CA VAL A 48 -9.79 -8.29 -0.83
C VAL A 48 -9.94 -8.94 0.53
N VAL A 49 -9.51 -8.24 1.58
CA VAL A 49 -9.63 -8.70 2.98
C VAL A 49 -10.44 -7.67 3.77
N TRP A 50 -11.44 -8.14 4.52
CA TRP A 50 -12.36 -7.27 5.26
C TRP A 50 -13.08 -6.21 4.40
N GLY A 51 -13.22 -6.48 3.11
CA GLY A 51 -13.84 -5.54 2.16
C GLY A 51 -12.90 -4.46 1.64
N TRP A 52 -11.60 -4.53 1.94
CA TRP A 52 -10.58 -3.61 1.47
C TRP A 52 -9.57 -4.32 0.55
N PRO A 53 -9.10 -3.67 -0.52
CA PRO A 53 -8.01 -4.21 -1.32
C PRO A 53 -6.74 -4.31 -0.49
N VAL A 54 -6.00 -5.40 -0.68
CA VAL A 54 -4.74 -5.69 0.01
C VAL A 54 -3.69 -6.04 -1.03
N TYR A 55 -2.52 -5.45 -0.89
CA TYR A 55 -1.34 -5.78 -1.68
C TYR A 55 -0.17 -6.08 -0.75
N TYR A 56 0.61 -7.09 -1.09
CA TYR A 56 1.93 -7.31 -0.52
C TYR A 56 2.92 -7.65 -1.62
N ASP A 57 4.00 -6.87 -1.66
CA ASP A 57 5.15 -7.10 -2.53
C ASP A 57 6.35 -7.49 -1.65
N PRO A 58 7.01 -8.63 -1.92
CA PRO A 58 8.18 -9.04 -1.16
C PRO A 58 9.41 -8.18 -1.50
N GLU A 59 10.42 -8.24 -0.64
CA GLU A 59 11.72 -7.64 -0.92
C GLU A 59 12.33 -8.24 -2.19
N VAL A 60 12.85 -7.37 -3.06
CA VAL A 60 13.60 -7.77 -4.26
C VAL A 60 15.05 -7.35 -4.08
N SER A 61 15.96 -8.26 -4.36
CA SER A 61 17.40 -7.99 -4.43
C SER A 61 17.96 -8.72 -5.63
N GLU A 62 18.49 -7.96 -6.57
CA GLU A 62 19.06 -8.46 -7.83
C GLU A 62 20.44 -7.82 -8.05
N ASP A 63 21.47 -8.64 -8.21
CA ASP A 63 22.83 -8.16 -8.44
C ASP A 63 23.00 -7.51 -9.84
N GLU A 64 22.24 -8.00 -10.83
CA GLU A 64 22.32 -7.59 -12.24
C GLU A 64 20.92 -7.32 -12.82
N ALA A 65 20.17 -6.37 -12.24
CA ALA A 65 18.90 -5.94 -12.79
C ALA A 65 19.08 -5.11 -14.06
N ALA A 66 18.29 -5.40 -15.09
CA ALA A 66 18.32 -4.72 -16.38
C ALA A 66 17.41 -3.49 -16.38
N PHE A 67 17.95 -2.32 -16.75
CA PHE A 67 17.21 -1.07 -16.89
C PHE A 67 17.31 -0.54 -18.33
N GLU A 68 16.18 -0.16 -18.92
CA GLU A 68 16.16 0.58 -20.18
C GLU A 68 16.34 2.08 -19.92
N ILE A 69 17.49 2.61 -20.35
CA ILE A 69 17.86 4.01 -20.16
C ILE A 69 17.87 4.71 -21.52
N PRO A 70 17.26 5.91 -21.65
CA PRO A 70 17.35 6.70 -22.86
C PRO A 70 18.81 6.93 -23.27
N ASP A 71 19.15 6.65 -24.53
CA ASP A 71 20.53 6.70 -25.03
C ASP A 71 20.99 8.12 -25.44
N GLY A 72 20.12 9.12 -25.31
CA GLY A 72 20.38 10.51 -25.69
C GLY A 72 20.27 10.79 -27.20
N THR A 73 19.99 9.77 -28.03
CA THR A 73 19.83 9.86 -29.48
C THR A 73 18.43 9.49 -29.98
N GLY A 74 17.51 9.20 -29.04
CA GLY A 74 16.13 8.83 -29.32
C GLY A 74 15.86 7.32 -29.27
N GLY A 75 16.82 6.53 -28.80
CA GLY A 75 16.67 5.10 -28.49
C GLY A 75 16.83 4.80 -27.00
N PHE A 76 16.89 3.51 -26.68
CA PHE A 76 17.14 3.00 -25.34
C PHE A 76 18.35 2.07 -25.37
N ARG A 77 19.11 2.06 -24.28
CA ARG A 77 20.15 1.07 -24.01
C ARG A 77 19.84 0.31 -22.73
N THR A 78 20.20 -0.96 -22.69
CA THR A 78 20.11 -1.78 -21.47
C THR A 78 21.35 -1.58 -20.62
N GLU A 79 21.17 -1.18 -19.37
CA GLU A 79 22.22 -1.14 -18.35
C GLU A 79 21.90 -2.15 -17.24
N TYR A 80 22.90 -2.92 -16.83
CA TYR A 80 22.80 -3.84 -15.70
C TYR A 80 23.42 -3.20 -14.46
N ARG A 81 22.67 -3.14 -13.36
CA ARG A 81 23.16 -2.64 -12.07
C ARG A 81 22.43 -3.32 -10.92
N PRO A 82 23.00 -3.32 -9.71
CA PRO A 82 22.31 -3.81 -8.53
C PRO A 82 20.99 -3.06 -8.31
N PHE A 83 19.94 -3.81 -8.02
CA PHE A 83 18.63 -3.29 -7.65
C PHE A 83 18.19 -3.90 -6.33
N TRP A 84 17.63 -3.05 -5.48
CA TRP A 84 16.98 -3.47 -4.26
C TRP A 84 15.71 -2.66 -4.06
N SER A 85 14.63 -3.35 -3.70
CA SER A 85 13.40 -2.73 -3.24
C SER A 85 12.92 -3.39 -1.95
N PRO A 86 12.48 -2.61 -0.96
CA PRO A 86 11.96 -3.15 0.29
C PRO A 86 10.67 -3.94 0.08
N ALA A 87 10.35 -4.84 1.00
CA ALA A 87 9.03 -5.42 1.07
C ALA A 87 8.01 -4.34 1.45
N SER A 88 6.80 -4.41 0.91
CA SER A 88 5.72 -3.48 1.21
C SER A 88 4.39 -4.21 1.40
N PHE A 89 3.56 -3.70 2.30
CA PHE A 89 2.19 -4.14 2.51
C PHE A 89 1.29 -2.92 2.48
N THR A 90 0.15 -3.01 1.81
CA THR A 90 -0.88 -1.97 1.80
C THR A 90 -2.26 -2.59 1.95
N ILE A 91 -3.15 -1.87 2.61
CA ILE A 91 -4.58 -2.19 2.68
C ILE A 91 -5.41 -0.92 2.68
N GLY A 92 -6.51 -0.96 1.94
CA GLY A 92 -7.48 0.14 1.90
C GLY A 92 -7.28 1.08 0.72
N GLU A 93 -7.97 2.21 0.79
CA GLU A 93 -8.03 3.20 -0.28
C GLU A 93 -7.68 4.58 0.28
N SER A 94 -6.67 5.22 -0.30
CA SER A 94 -6.24 6.55 0.13
C SER A 94 -7.39 7.55 0.01
N GLY A 95 -7.52 8.42 1.02
CA GLY A 95 -8.64 9.37 1.10
C GLY A 95 -9.96 8.76 1.57
N VAL A 96 -10.02 7.46 1.88
CA VAL A 96 -11.12 6.85 2.62
C VAL A 96 -10.61 6.35 3.96
N TRP A 97 -9.78 5.30 3.91
CA TRP A 97 -9.01 4.74 4.99
C TRP A 97 -7.92 3.87 4.35
N PHE A 98 -6.67 4.09 4.73
CA PHE A 98 -5.54 3.36 4.16
C PHE A 98 -4.48 3.10 5.21
N PHE A 99 -3.87 1.93 5.15
CA PHE A 99 -2.79 1.53 6.04
C PHE A 99 -1.69 0.84 5.25
N SER A 100 -0.43 1.11 5.58
CA SER A 100 0.71 0.47 4.94
C SER A 100 1.86 0.21 5.90
N LEU A 101 2.63 -0.83 5.58
CA LEU A 101 3.90 -1.16 6.21
C LEU A 101 5.00 -1.25 5.14
N LEU A 102 6.16 -0.66 5.42
CA LEU A 102 7.31 -0.68 4.52
C LEU A 102 8.57 -1.13 5.27
N TRP A 103 9.19 -2.24 4.85
CA TRP A 103 10.41 -2.76 5.47
C TRP A 103 11.67 -2.07 4.90
N GLU A 104 11.83 -0.78 5.20
CA GLU A 104 12.91 0.08 4.66
C GLU A 104 14.32 -0.36 5.07
N ASP A 105 14.47 -1.00 6.23
CA ASP A 105 15.75 -1.55 6.70
C ASP A 105 15.96 -3.02 6.32
N GLY A 106 15.20 -3.48 5.32
CA GLY A 106 15.25 -4.84 4.78
C GLY A 106 14.39 -5.84 5.54
N ARG A 107 14.33 -7.06 5.00
CA ARG A 107 13.38 -8.12 5.42
C ARG A 107 13.33 -8.40 6.92
N ASN A 108 14.44 -8.26 7.63
CA ASN A 108 14.53 -8.55 9.06
C ASN A 108 14.40 -7.32 9.96
N GLY A 109 14.24 -6.13 9.38
CA GLY A 109 13.98 -4.89 10.12
C GLY A 109 12.52 -4.78 10.58
N GLU A 110 12.25 -3.83 11.46
CA GLU A 110 10.87 -3.42 11.75
C GLU A 110 10.34 -2.55 10.62
N PRO A 111 9.07 -2.74 10.19
CA PRO A 111 8.50 -1.92 9.15
C PRO A 111 8.17 -0.52 9.66
N VAL A 112 8.28 0.46 8.76
CA VAL A 112 7.72 1.79 8.94
C VAL A 112 6.21 1.72 8.71
N GLU A 113 5.44 2.23 9.67
CA GLU A 113 3.99 2.25 9.64
C GLU A 113 3.45 3.60 9.15
N PHE A 114 2.44 3.53 8.28
CA PHE A 114 1.68 4.70 7.85
C PHE A 114 0.17 4.40 7.87
N LEU A 115 -0.59 5.35 8.41
CA LEU A 115 -2.05 5.31 8.51
C LEU A 115 -2.62 6.61 7.96
N ASP A 116 -3.50 6.51 6.97
CA ASP A 116 -4.35 7.60 6.49
C ASP A 116 -5.79 7.36 6.98
N ASP A 117 -6.13 8.00 8.09
CA ASP A 117 -7.45 7.96 8.72
C ASP A 117 -8.12 9.35 8.76
N ARG A 118 -7.58 10.32 8.03
CA ARG A 118 -7.96 11.75 8.12
C ARG A 118 -9.42 12.02 7.80
N ASN A 119 -10.05 11.15 7.02
CA ASN A 119 -11.45 11.27 6.60
C ASN A 119 -12.40 10.42 7.46
N LEU A 120 -11.89 9.67 8.44
CA LEU A 120 -12.72 8.99 9.43
C LEU A 120 -13.37 10.03 10.35
N ILE A 121 -14.68 9.95 10.51
CA ILE A 121 -15.44 10.75 11.46
C ILE A 121 -15.67 9.88 12.69
N ALA A 122 -14.88 10.12 13.75
CA ALA A 122 -15.15 9.55 15.07
C ALA A 122 -16.51 10.04 15.58
N ARG A 123 -17.26 9.14 16.22
CA ARG A 123 -18.48 9.51 16.96
C ARG A 123 -18.14 10.15 18.29
#